data_AF-A0AAW5FUW0-F1
#
_entry.id   AF-A0AAW5FUW0-F1
#
_cell.length_a   1.000
_cell.length_b   1.000
_cell.length_c   1.000
_cell.angle_alpha   90.00
_cell.angle_beta   90.00
_cell.angle_gamma   90.00
#
_symmetry.space_group_name_H-M   'P 1'
#
loop_
_entity.id
_entity.type
_entity.pdbx_description
1 polymer ?
#
loop_
_entity_poly.entity_id
_entity_poly.type
_entity_poly.pdbx_seq_one_letter_code
_entity_poly.pdbx_strand_id
1 'polypeptide(L)'
;MLVGRSALETCLTASVLIVGGGPCGLMLANELGRRGVSAILVDEKPGTAFNPQANATQARSMEHYRRLGFADEIRREGLPADYPTDVAYFTRYTGYELARFQLPSSSRAGELVKGMSGSWSAAELPHRVSQKYVEAVLRRHAERLPGIRLSYGHRLISYVESDDGVIAEIECLDDNSRFQVRADFLVGADGPRSMVRQSLGIVYGGETGTQRDFMGGRMLAVYLRSPGFYASIPHAKAWMYNCFNGDRRAFMASVNGRDEFAFHTQLRPGEDESAITINEAKAAFQRACGAPIDCEVLSFVTWTAGHALVANGMQRGRVFLGGDAAHLFTPTGGLGYNTAIEDAVNLGWKLASVINGVSPAELLDSYEVERRPVALRNTDYARRFADSLGLFAPAPDIEDATEAGDEARRTAGVYLEQHARAEFNIPGVTFGGRYDGSPIIVSDGSQPPPDAANVYVPSACPGGRAPHTWLEDGVSLYDLFGFEWTLLQFGEVMTSHASVVETIRAIGVDVKLVTLPKSLRDLYEADVALIRPDQIVAWRGSASQAGTIGRVLARALGHNASDGARLAS
;
A
#
# COMPACT_ATOMS: atom_id res chain seq x y z
N MET A 1 55.79 -13.06 -20.77
CA MET A 1 54.88 -13.29 -19.62
C MET A 1 54.39 -11.94 -19.12
N LEU A 2 53.23 -11.50 -19.61
CA LEU A 2 52.51 -10.35 -19.08
C LEU A 2 51.22 -10.92 -18.50
N VAL A 3 51.25 -11.24 -17.20
CA VAL A 3 50.04 -11.63 -16.48
C VAL A 3 49.25 -10.35 -16.27
N GLY A 4 48.09 -10.30 -16.92
CA GLY A 4 47.14 -9.20 -16.84
C GLY A 4 46.74 -8.95 -15.40
N ARG A 5 46.82 -7.69 -14.98
CA ARG A 5 46.06 -7.19 -13.84
C ARG A 5 44.59 -7.35 -14.18
N SER A 6 43.90 -8.30 -13.57
CA SER A 6 42.45 -8.34 -13.60
C SER A 6 41.95 -7.03 -13.01
N ALA A 7 41.07 -6.33 -13.73
CA ALA A 7 40.30 -5.24 -13.14
C ALA A 7 39.66 -5.76 -11.86
N LEU A 8 39.94 -5.14 -10.72
CA LEU A 8 39.23 -5.41 -9.48
C LEU A 8 37.76 -5.06 -9.76
N GLU A 9 36.93 -6.09 -9.97
CA GLU A 9 35.47 -5.93 -10.01
C GLU A 9 35.06 -5.19 -8.74
N THR A 10 34.46 -4.01 -8.90
CA THR A 10 34.00 -3.23 -7.75
C THR A 10 32.91 -4.03 -7.06
N CYS A 11 33.15 -4.45 -5.82
CA CYS A 11 32.17 -5.20 -5.04
C CYS A 11 31.61 -4.26 -3.96
N LEU A 12 30.33 -3.90 -4.08
CA LEU A 12 29.63 -3.13 -3.06
C LEU A 12 29.07 -4.07 -2.00
N THR A 13 28.98 -3.61 -0.77
CA THR A 13 28.39 -4.35 0.35
C THR A 13 27.25 -3.56 0.99
N ALA A 14 26.20 -4.26 1.40
CA ALA A 14 25.10 -3.72 2.19
C ALA A 14 24.46 -4.85 3.01
N SER A 15 23.61 -4.55 3.98
CA SER A 15 22.86 -5.59 4.68
C SER A 15 21.69 -6.11 3.83
N VAL A 16 21.06 -5.22 3.05
CA VAL A 16 19.93 -5.57 2.18
C VAL A 16 20.13 -5.04 0.77
N LEU A 17 19.99 -5.91 -0.23
CA LEU A 17 19.81 -5.50 -1.63
C LEU A 17 18.32 -5.45 -1.96
N ILE A 18 17.82 -4.29 -2.37
CA ILE A 18 16.43 -4.08 -2.78
C ILE A 18 16.41 -3.96 -4.32
N VAL A 19 15.61 -4.80 -4.98
CA VAL A 19 15.48 -4.80 -6.43
C VAL A 19 14.11 -4.21 -6.78
N GLY A 20 14.08 -2.98 -7.28
CA GLY A 20 12.86 -2.23 -7.59
C GLY A 20 12.68 -0.99 -6.69
N GLY A 21 12.67 0.18 -7.33
CA GLY A 21 12.51 1.52 -6.78
C GLY A 21 11.09 2.09 -6.89
N GLY A 22 10.10 1.19 -6.87
CA GLY A 22 8.68 1.54 -6.71
C GLY A 22 8.28 1.71 -5.23
N PRO A 23 6.97 1.77 -4.93
CA PRO A 23 6.47 2.05 -3.58
C PRO A 23 6.99 1.11 -2.49
N CYS A 24 6.97 -0.20 -2.75
CA CYS A 24 7.47 -1.20 -1.80
C CYS A 24 8.96 -1.00 -1.49
N GLY A 25 9.81 -0.92 -2.52
CA GLY A 25 11.26 -0.80 -2.33
C GLY A 25 11.67 0.52 -1.69
N LEU A 26 11.06 1.64 -2.09
CA LEU A 26 11.33 2.94 -1.49
C LEU A 26 10.84 3.03 -0.04
N MET A 27 9.68 2.45 0.27
CA MET A 27 9.20 2.36 1.65
C MET A 27 10.13 1.48 2.49
N LEU A 28 10.57 0.34 1.97
CA LEU A 28 11.49 -0.56 2.65
C LEU A 28 12.84 0.13 2.93
N ALA A 29 13.38 0.87 1.97
CA ALA A 29 14.58 1.67 2.16
C ALA A 29 14.44 2.69 3.31
N ASN A 30 13.27 3.33 3.43
CA ASN A 30 12.97 4.23 4.55
C ASN A 30 12.88 3.48 5.90
N GLU A 31 12.22 2.33 5.93
CA GLU A 31 12.09 1.50 7.14
C GLU A 31 13.45 0.99 7.65
N LEU A 32 14.32 0.56 6.73
CA LEU A 32 15.66 0.05 7.04
C LEU A 32 16.60 1.18 7.47
N GLY A 33 16.66 2.27 6.69
CA GLY A 33 17.59 3.37 6.95
C GLY A 33 17.32 4.08 8.27
N ARG A 34 16.05 4.19 8.68
CA ARG A 34 15.68 4.74 10.01
C ARG A 34 16.09 3.86 11.18
N ARG A 35 16.33 2.58 10.92
CA ARG A 35 16.84 1.60 11.90
C ARG A 35 18.35 1.38 11.78
N GLY A 36 19.04 2.22 11.00
CA GLY A 36 20.48 2.15 10.79
C GLY A 36 20.94 0.97 9.94
N VAL A 37 20.02 0.29 9.25
CA VAL A 37 20.35 -0.84 8.37
C VAL A 37 20.77 -0.34 7.00
N SER A 38 21.94 -0.76 6.55
CA SER A 38 22.45 -0.39 5.22
C SER A 38 21.69 -1.12 4.11
N ALA A 39 21.33 -0.39 3.06
CA ALA A 39 20.67 -0.98 1.90
C ALA A 39 21.12 -0.33 0.59
N ILE A 40 21.27 -1.17 -0.43
CA ILE A 40 21.43 -0.73 -1.82
C ILE A 40 20.14 -1.07 -2.54
N LEU A 41 19.50 -0.06 -3.13
CA LEU A 41 18.38 -0.22 -4.03
C LEU A 41 18.86 -0.12 -5.48
N VAL A 42 18.43 -1.02 -6.34
CA VAL A 42 18.65 -0.96 -7.79
C VAL A 42 17.30 -0.94 -8.52
N ASP A 43 17.18 -0.11 -9.55
CA ASP A 43 16.02 -0.11 -10.46
C ASP A 43 16.49 0.22 -11.87
N GLU A 44 15.98 -0.49 -12.87
CA GLU A 44 16.31 -0.28 -14.29
C GLU A 44 15.78 1.06 -14.84
N LYS A 45 14.74 1.62 -14.24
CA LYS A 45 14.21 2.93 -14.62
C LYS A 45 15.23 4.02 -14.27
N PRO A 46 15.26 5.13 -15.00
CA PRO A 46 16.15 6.27 -14.70
C PRO A 46 15.71 7.08 -13.46
N GLY A 47 14.52 6.82 -12.92
CA GLY A 47 13.98 7.52 -11.76
C GLY A 47 12.63 6.96 -11.30
N THR A 48 11.94 7.72 -10.44
CA THR A 48 10.57 7.38 -9.99
C THR A 48 9.57 7.48 -11.12
N ALA A 49 8.35 6.98 -10.90
CA ALA A 49 7.30 6.91 -11.91
C ALA A 49 7.05 8.25 -12.61
N PHE A 50 7.15 8.26 -13.94
CA PHE A 50 6.71 9.38 -14.78
C PHE A 50 5.19 9.36 -14.99
N ASN A 51 4.67 8.18 -15.35
CA ASN A 51 3.26 7.96 -15.62
C ASN A 51 2.47 7.87 -14.31
N PRO A 52 1.26 8.46 -14.24
CA PRO A 52 0.37 8.25 -13.12
C PRO A 52 -0.05 6.77 -13.06
N GLN A 53 0.17 6.14 -11.91
CA GLN A 53 -0.20 4.74 -11.63
C GLN A 53 -1.32 4.73 -10.58
N ALA A 54 -1.11 4.14 -9.40
CA ALA A 54 -2.08 4.26 -8.32
C ALA A 54 -2.35 5.74 -8.00
N ASN A 55 -3.62 6.11 -7.75
CA ASN A 55 -4.03 7.49 -7.47
C ASN A 55 -4.76 7.64 -6.12
N ALA A 56 -4.67 6.63 -5.26
CA ALA A 56 -5.37 6.58 -3.98
C ALA A 56 -4.48 5.96 -2.89
N THR A 57 -4.10 6.78 -1.92
CA THR A 57 -3.45 6.35 -0.69
C THR A 57 -4.51 6.14 0.38
N GLN A 58 -4.64 4.92 0.88
CA GLN A 58 -5.57 4.59 1.94
C GLN A 58 -5.10 5.16 3.28
N ALA A 59 -6.02 5.27 4.23
CA ALA A 59 -5.73 5.76 5.57
C ALA A 59 -4.57 4.99 6.21
N ARG A 60 -4.51 3.66 6.06
CA ARG A 60 -3.44 2.85 6.67
C ARG A 60 -2.03 3.23 6.20
N SER A 61 -1.85 3.45 4.90
CA SER A 61 -0.57 3.94 4.37
C SER A 61 -0.27 5.37 4.84
N MET A 62 -1.28 6.24 4.95
CA MET A 62 -1.10 7.57 5.55
C MET A 62 -0.67 7.49 7.02
N GLU A 63 -1.18 6.53 7.81
CA GLU A 63 -0.73 6.31 9.20
C GLU A 63 0.74 5.90 9.27
N HIS A 64 1.22 5.11 8.30
CA HIS A 64 2.64 4.79 8.18
C HIS A 64 3.47 6.02 7.82
N TYR A 65 3.00 6.87 6.90
CA TYR A 65 3.67 8.14 6.60
C TYR A 65 3.65 9.11 7.78
N ARG A 66 2.61 9.07 8.63
CA ARG A 66 2.54 9.82 9.88
C ARG A 66 3.60 9.32 10.85
N ARG A 67 3.70 8.00 11.06
CA ARG A 67 4.74 7.37 11.88
C ARG A 67 6.15 7.73 11.42
N LEU A 68 6.37 7.87 10.12
CA LEU A 68 7.65 8.29 9.55
C LEU A 68 7.84 9.83 9.52
N GLY A 69 6.82 10.61 9.88
CA GLY A 69 6.90 12.06 10.02
C GLY A 69 6.75 12.87 8.73
N PHE A 70 6.17 12.30 7.67
CA PHE A 70 6.00 13.00 6.39
C PHE A 70 4.59 12.87 5.77
N ALA A 71 3.58 12.47 6.54
CA ALA A 71 2.18 12.48 6.08
C ALA A 71 1.72 13.85 5.55
N ASP A 72 2.06 14.94 6.25
CA ASP A 72 1.68 16.30 5.83
C ASP A 72 2.36 16.74 4.53
N GLU A 73 3.59 16.26 4.27
CA GLU A 73 4.25 16.49 2.99
C GLU A 73 3.49 15.78 1.88
N ILE A 74 3.14 14.50 2.07
CA ILE A 74 2.33 13.73 1.13
C ILE A 74 0.98 14.41 0.86
N ARG A 75 0.30 14.95 1.88
CA ARG A 75 -0.99 15.64 1.74
C ARG A 75 -0.96 16.91 0.89
N ARG A 76 0.22 17.52 0.74
CA ARG A 76 0.44 18.73 -0.07
C ARG A 76 0.77 18.42 -1.54
N GLU A 77 0.99 17.16 -1.86
CA GLU A 77 1.35 16.75 -3.22
C GLU A 77 0.13 16.46 -4.09
N GLY A 78 0.30 16.56 -5.40
CA GLY A 78 -0.75 16.25 -6.39
C GLY A 78 -1.84 17.32 -6.48
N LEU A 79 -2.97 17.10 -5.81
CA LEU A 79 -4.16 17.96 -5.95
C LEU A 79 -4.07 19.21 -5.07
N PRO A 80 -4.61 20.37 -5.49
CA PRO A 80 -4.76 21.54 -4.62
C PRO A 80 -5.54 21.22 -3.34
N ALA A 81 -5.24 21.92 -2.24
CA ALA A 81 -5.74 21.56 -0.91
C ALA A 81 -7.28 21.51 -0.81
N ASP A 82 -7.97 22.44 -1.48
CA ASP A 82 -9.44 22.54 -1.51
C ASP A 82 -10.07 21.88 -2.76
N TYR A 83 -9.29 21.12 -3.54
CA TYR A 83 -9.81 20.44 -4.72
C TYR A 83 -10.82 19.35 -4.30
N PRO A 84 -12.01 19.26 -4.94
CA PRO A 84 -13.00 18.24 -4.62
C PRO A 84 -12.49 16.84 -4.97
N THR A 85 -12.51 15.94 -4.01
CA THR A 85 -12.02 14.55 -4.16
C THR A 85 -13.14 13.57 -4.54
N ASP A 86 -14.27 14.10 -4.99
CA ASP A 86 -15.46 13.36 -5.39
C ASP A 86 -15.17 12.30 -6.45
N VAL A 87 -15.98 11.26 -6.43
CA VAL A 87 -16.12 10.30 -7.54
C VAL A 87 -17.46 10.56 -8.21
N ALA A 88 -17.42 10.98 -9.48
CA ALA A 88 -18.60 11.33 -10.24
C ALA A 88 -18.79 10.40 -11.45
N TYR A 89 -20.04 10.14 -11.78
CA TYR A 89 -20.47 9.23 -12.83
C TYR A 89 -21.35 9.97 -13.82
N PHE A 90 -21.11 9.74 -15.11
CA PHE A 90 -21.75 10.46 -16.20
C PHE A 90 -22.15 9.50 -17.31
N THR A 91 -23.04 9.93 -18.19
CA THR A 91 -23.22 9.29 -19.51
C THR A 91 -21.97 9.53 -20.37
N ARG A 92 -21.64 10.82 -20.59
CA ARG A 92 -20.39 11.34 -21.14
C ARG A 92 -19.90 12.48 -20.27
N TYR A 93 -18.62 12.83 -20.29
CA TYR A 93 -18.12 13.91 -19.41
C TYR A 93 -18.80 15.27 -19.64
N THR A 94 -19.28 15.55 -20.86
CA THR A 94 -20.09 16.76 -21.16
C THR A 94 -21.60 16.54 -21.07
N GLY A 95 -22.05 15.29 -20.87
CA GLY A 95 -23.45 14.88 -20.88
C GLY A 95 -24.12 14.98 -19.52
N TYR A 96 -25.00 14.02 -19.19
CA TYR A 96 -25.71 13.98 -17.91
C TYR A 96 -24.85 13.39 -16.79
N GLU A 97 -24.85 14.03 -15.62
CA GLU A 97 -24.35 13.44 -14.37
C GLU A 97 -25.40 12.45 -13.82
N LEU A 98 -24.94 11.23 -13.51
CA LEU A 98 -25.76 10.11 -13.04
C LEU A 98 -25.72 10.00 -11.52
N ALA A 99 -24.53 10.12 -10.93
CA ALA A 99 -24.29 9.99 -9.50
C ALA A 99 -22.99 10.68 -9.09
N ARG A 100 -22.90 11.05 -7.81
CA ARG A 100 -21.70 11.63 -7.22
C ARG A 100 -21.54 11.19 -5.78
N PHE A 101 -20.37 10.62 -5.48
CA PHE A 101 -19.97 10.28 -4.12
C PHE A 101 -18.96 11.32 -3.63
N GLN A 102 -19.39 12.13 -2.65
CA GLN A 102 -18.59 13.23 -2.11
C GLN A 102 -17.58 12.72 -1.08
N LEU A 103 -16.37 13.24 -1.17
CA LEU A 103 -15.28 12.94 -0.26
C LEU A 103 -14.60 14.23 0.21
N PRO A 104 -13.97 14.22 1.39
CA PRO A 104 -13.32 15.41 1.90
C PRO A 104 -12.07 15.78 1.08
N SER A 105 -11.88 17.08 0.88
CA SER A 105 -10.62 17.63 0.35
C SER A 105 -9.46 17.39 1.33
N SER A 106 -8.22 17.54 0.86
CA SER A 106 -7.05 17.33 1.73
C SER A 106 -6.97 18.37 2.85
N SER A 107 -7.40 19.62 2.61
CA SER A 107 -7.48 20.69 3.61
C SER A 107 -8.41 20.35 4.78
N ARG A 108 -9.51 19.64 4.51
CA ARG A 108 -10.51 19.28 5.54
C ARG A 108 -10.23 17.94 6.22
N ALA A 109 -9.43 17.07 5.60
CA ALA A 109 -9.21 15.71 6.07
C ALA A 109 -8.66 15.64 7.51
N GLY A 110 -7.70 16.50 7.86
CA GLY A 110 -7.06 16.50 9.18
C GLY A 110 -7.97 16.98 10.31
N GLU A 111 -8.93 17.86 10.03
CA GLU A 111 -9.93 18.29 11.02
C GLU A 111 -11.05 17.26 11.15
N LEU A 112 -11.54 16.74 10.03
CA LEU A 112 -12.65 15.78 10.00
C LEU A 112 -12.30 14.50 10.74
N VAL A 113 -11.09 13.96 10.53
CA VAL A 113 -10.67 12.70 11.14
C VAL A 113 -10.70 12.74 12.68
N LYS A 114 -10.47 13.91 13.28
CA LYS A 114 -10.49 14.10 14.74
C LYS A 114 -11.88 13.90 15.35
N GLY A 115 -12.94 14.14 14.56
CA GLY A 115 -14.32 13.92 14.96
C GLY A 115 -14.89 12.56 14.56
N MET A 116 -14.11 11.69 13.90
CA MET A 116 -14.57 10.38 13.45
C MET A 116 -14.37 9.30 14.52
N SER A 117 -15.31 8.35 14.56
CA SER A 117 -15.29 7.19 15.45
C SER A 117 -15.78 5.94 14.71
N GLY A 118 -15.74 4.78 15.38
CA GLY A 118 -16.21 3.52 14.80
C GLY A 118 -15.33 3.07 13.63
N SER A 119 -15.92 2.84 12.46
CA SER A 119 -15.17 2.29 11.31
C SER A 119 -14.08 3.20 10.79
N TRP A 120 -14.18 4.51 11.01
CA TRP A 120 -13.13 5.48 10.64
C TRP A 120 -12.36 5.99 11.86
N SER A 121 -12.22 5.17 12.91
CA SER A 121 -11.29 5.45 14.02
C SER A 121 -9.84 5.33 13.54
N ALA A 122 -9.29 6.46 13.09
CA ALA A 122 -8.02 6.53 12.36
C ALA A 122 -7.22 7.78 12.71
N ALA A 123 -5.90 7.69 12.60
CA ALA A 123 -5.03 8.85 12.77
C ALA A 123 -4.99 9.73 11.51
N GLU A 124 -5.32 9.16 10.36
CA GLU A 124 -5.28 9.83 9.06
C GLU A 124 -6.45 9.36 8.19
N LEU A 125 -7.02 10.25 7.38
CA LEU A 125 -7.96 9.86 6.32
C LEU A 125 -7.25 9.51 5.00
N PRO A 126 -7.89 8.74 4.11
CA PRO A 126 -7.36 8.49 2.77
C PRO A 126 -7.03 9.80 2.04
N HIS A 127 -6.06 9.73 1.14
CA HIS A 127 -5.60 10.86 0.33
C HIS A 127 -5.59 10.51 -1.16
N ARG A 128 -6.04 11.45 -1.99
CA ARG A 128 -6.06 11.32 -3.45
C ARG A 128 -4.80 11.96 -4.01
N VAL A 129 -3.81 11.12 -4.30
CA VAL A 129 -2.51 11.53 -4.82
C VAL A 129 -1.99 10.46 -5.76
N SER A 130 -1.41 10.90 -6.87
CA SER A 130 -0.76 9.98 -7.80
C SER A 130 0.53 9.43 -7.21
N GLN A 131 0.77 8.13 -7.42
CA GLN A 131 1.96 7.41 -6.98
C GLN A 131 3.26 8.09 -7.41
N LYS A 132 3.29 8.77 -8.57
CA LYS A 132 4.46 9.55 -9.02
C LYS A 132 4.93 10.59 -8.01
N TYR A 133 3.99 11.24 -7.31
CA TYR A 133 4.33 12.23 -6.30
C TYR A 133 4.77 11.57 -5.00
N VAL A 134 4.09 10.49 -4.61
CA VAL A 134 4.44 9.75 -3.39
C VAL A 134 5.83 9.13 -3.50
N GLU A 135 6.15 8.46 -4.61
CA GLU A 135 7.48 7.90 -4.85
C GLU A 135 8.57 8.97 -4.77
N ALA A 136 8.33 10.16 -5.32
CA ALA A 136 9.28 11.26 -5.23
C ALA A 136 9.53 11.67 -3.76
N VAL A 137 8.50 11.74 -2.93
CA VAL A 137 8.65 12.01 -1.48
C VAL A 137 9.42 10.87 -0.80
N LEU A 138 9.01 9.61 -1.00
CA LEU A 138 9.67 8.45 -0.38
C LEU A 138 11.15 8.37 -0.75
N ARG A 139 11.48 8.62 -2.03
CA ARG A 139 12.84 8.69 -2.53
C ARG A 139 13.64 9.78 -1.82
N ARG A 140 13.14 11.02 -1.75
CA ARG A 140 13.83 12.14 -1.08
C ARG A 140 14.13 11.84 0.39
N HIS A 141 13.22 11.15 1.10
CA HIS A 141 13.44 10.75 2.49
C HIS A 141 14.47 9.61 2.59
N ALA A 142 14.40 8.60 1.72
CA ALA A 142 15.36 7.50 1.69
C ALA A 142 16.79 7.98 1.39
N GLU A 143 16.98 8.88 0.41
CA GLU A 143 18.29 9.41 0.02
C GLU A 143 19.01 10.18 1.14
N ARG A 144 18.28 10.67 2.15
CA ARG A 144 18.84 11.39 3.29
C ARG A 144 19.29 10.47 4.43
N LEU A 145 18.90 9.19 4.40
CA LEU A 145 19.20 8.26 5.47
C LEU A 145 20.62 7.70 5.31
N PRO A 146 21.46 7.76 6.34
CA PRO A 146 22.78 7.14 6.31
C PRO A 146 22.68 5.64 5.99
N GLY A 147 23.58 5.15 5.14
CA GLY A 147 23.62 3.73 4.75
C GLY A 147 22.64 3.32 3.64
N ILE A 148 21.79 4.24 3.16
CA ILE A 148 20.90 3.99 2.02
C ILE A 148 21.52 4.53 0.73
N ARG A 149 21.66 3.66 -0.26
CA ARG A 149 22.11 4.02 -1.62
C ARG A 149 21.04 3.63 -2.63
N LEU A 150 20.54 4.60 -3.39
CA LEU A 150 19.59 4.36 -4.47
C LEU A 150 20.30 4.45 -5.83
N SER A 151 20.26 3.38 -6.60
CA SER A 151 20.92 3.27 -7.91
C SER A 151 19.87 3.04 -8.99
N TYR A 152 19.34 4.13 -9.55
CA TYR A 152 18.47 4.09 -10.73
C TYR A 152 19.31 3.91 -12.00
N GLY A 153 18.71 3.39 -13.08
CA GLY A 153 19.43 2.99 -14.30
C GLY A 153 20.31 1.76 -14.09
N HIS A 154 20.02 0.93 -13.09
CA HIS A 154 20.79 -0.25 -12.72
C HIS A 154 19.90 -1.48 -12.67
N ARG A 155 20.27 -2.53 -13.40
CA ARG A 155 19.49 -3.75 -13.54
C ARG A 155 20.15 -4.92 -12.84
N LEU A 156 19.37 -5.67 -12.06
CA LEU A 156 19.78 -6.99 -11.57
C LEU A 156 19.80 -7.98 -12.74
N ILE A 157 20.94 -8.64 -12.96
CA ILE A 157 21.13 -9.63 -14.02
C ILE A 157 21.00 -11.06 -13.48
N SER A 158 21.63 -11.32 -12.34
CA SER A 158 21.66 -12.63 -11.70
C SER A 158 21.98 -12.48 -10.21
N TYR A 159 21.67 -13.51 -9.43
CA TYR A 159 22.18 -13.62 -8.06
C TYR A 159 22.39 -15.08 -7.67
N VAL A 160 23.28 -15.29 -6.71
CA VAL A 160 23.51 -16.58 -6.06
C VAL A 160 23.35 -16.39 -4.56
N GLU A 161 22.58 -17.27 -3.94
CA GLU A 161 22.41 -17.35 -2.49
C GLU A 161 23.36 -18.40 -1.91
N SER A 162 23.93 -18.10 -0.75
CA SER A 162 24.70 -19.02 0.09
C SER A 162 24.36 -18.83 1.57
N ASP A 163 24.93 -19.66 2.44
CA ASP A 163 24.75 -19.55 3.90
C ASP A 163 25.19 -18.18 4.45
N ASP A 164 26.18 -17.55 3.80
CA ASP A 164 26.78 -16.27 4.20
C ASP A 164 26.06 -15.04 3.62
N GLY A 165 25.06 -15.20 2.74
CA GLY A 165 24.35 -14.08 2.13
C GLY A 165 23.99 -14.30 0.65
N VAL A 166 23.85 -13.20 -0.07
CA VAL A 166 23.52 -13.13 -1.50
C VAL A 166 24.60 -12.34 -2.22
N ILE A 167 25.05 -12.86 -3.37
CA ILE A 167 25.92 -12.16 -4.30
C ILE A 167 25.13 -11.92 -5.58
N ALA A 168 24.93 -10.65 -5.93
CA ALA A 168 24.17 -10.23 -7.09
C ALA A 168 25.05 -9.54 -8.14
N GLU A 169 24.80 -9.82 -9.41
CA GLU A 169 25.41 -9.15 -10.55
C GLU A 169 24.49 -8.01 -11.03
N ILE A 170 25.00 -6.79 -11.01
CA ILE A 170 24.28 -5.57 -11.40
C ILE A 170 24.92 -5.00 -12.66
N GLU A 171 24.09 -4.58 -13.60
CA GLU A 171 24.50 -3.88 -14.82
C GLU A 171 24.06 -2.42 -14.78
N CYS A 172 25.00 -1.52 -15.05
CA CYS A 172 24.72 -0.11 -15.30
C CYS A 172 24.21 0.04 -16.74
N LEU A 173 23.00 0.57 -16.92
CA LEU A 173 22.36 0.63 -18.25
C LEU A 173 22.93 1.73 -19.15
N ASP A 174 23.63 2.72 -18.59
CA ASP A 174 24.21 3.82 -19.36
C ASP A 174 25.44 3.38 -20.16
N ASP A 175 26.26 2.46 -19.62
CA ASP A 175 27.52 2.03 -20.23
C ASP A 175 27.69 0.50 -20.34
N ASN A 176 26.68 -0.27 -19.91
CA ASN A 176 26.69 -1.74 -19.82
C ASN A 176 27.81 -2.31 -18.95
N SER A 177 28.42 -1.50 -18.09
CA SER A 177 29.39 -1.98 -17.11
C SER A 177 28.70 -2.84 -16.05
N ARG A 178 29.44 -3.79 -15.48
CA ARG A 178 28.93 -4.71 -14.47
C ARG A 178 29.74 -4.66 -13.20
N PHE A 179 29.05 -4.86 -12.08
CA PHE A 179 29.67 -4.94 -10.77
C PHE A 179 28.87 -5.89 -9.86
N GLN A 180 29.47 -6.27 -8.74
CA GLN A 180 28.83 -7.17 -7.79
C GLN A 180 28.32 -6.42 -6.56
N VAL A 181 27.19 -6.87 -6.03
CA VAL A 181 26.69 -6.48 -4.71
C VAL A 181 26.64 -7.71 -3.82
N ARG A 182 27.27 -7.64 -2.64
CA ARG A 182 27.13 -8.63 -1.57
C ARG A 182 26.16 -8.10 -0.52
N ALA A 183 25.15 -8.88 -0.16
CA ALA A 183 24.21 -8.51 0.89
C ALA A 183 23.79 -9.71 1.74
N ASP A 184 23.36 -9.45 2.98
CA ASP A 184 22.88 -10.51 3.87
C ASP A 184 21.52 -11.05 3.40
N PHE A 185 20.71 -10.17 2.78
CA PHE A 185 19.37 -10.45 2.27
C PHE A 185 19.10 -9.75 0.93
N LEU A 186 18.20 -10.32 0.13
CA LEU A 186 17.69 -9.72 -1.10
C LEU A 186 16.17 -9.58 -1.03
N VAL A 187 15.63 -8.42 -1.42
CA VAL A 187 14.19 -8.20 -1.54
C VAL A 187 13.80 -7.83 -2.97
N GLY A 188 13.05 -8.70 -3.63
CA GLY A 188 12.41 -8.47 -4.92
C GLY A 188 11.14 -7.63 -4.78
N ALA A 189 11.25 -6.36 -5.15
CA ALA A 189 10.17 -5.40 -5.31
C ALA A 189 10.06 -4.93 -6.78
N ASP A 190 10.45 -5.81 -7.70
CA ASP A 190 10.71 -5.57 -9.13
C ASP A 190 9.46 -5.79 -10.02
N GLY A 191 8.28 -5.72 -9.41
CA GLY A 191 7.01 -5.57 -10.11
C GLY A 191 6.44 -6.86 -10.74
N PRO A 192 5.41 -6.72 -11.62
CA PRO A 192 4.62 -7.86 -12.10
C PRO A 192 5.45 -8.94 -12.81
N ARG A 193 6.50 -8.53 -13.52
CA ARG A 193 7.41 -9.42 -14.25
C ARG A 193 8.67 -9.77 -13.46
N SER A 194 8.60 -9.70 -12.13
CA SER A 194 9.71 -9.95 -11.20
C SER A 194 10.63 -11.07 -11.65
N MET A 195 11.89 -10.71 -11.87
CA MET A 195 12.99 -11.63 -12.14
C MET A 195 13.32 -12.39 -10.86
N VAL A 196 13.30 -11.72 -9.70
CA VAL A 196 13.59 -12.35 -8.41
C VAL A 196 12.61 -13.48 -8.12
N ARG A 197 11.30 -13.25 -8.28
CA ARG A 197 10.26 -14.27 -8.11
C ARG A 197 10.50 -15.47 -9.05
N GLN A 198 10.81 -15.19 -10.32
CA GLN A 198 11.03 -16.24 -11.32
C GLN A 198 12.28 -17.07 -11.01
N SER A 199 13.38 -16.45 -10.56
CA SER A 199 14.60 -17.14 -10.13
C SER A 199 14.37 -18.03 -8.90
N LEU A 200 13.44 -17.67 -8.01
CA LEU A 200 13.00 -18.55 -6.92
C LEU A 200 12.09 -19.71 -7.41
N GLY A 201 11.67 -19.73 -8.67
CA GLY A 201 10.68 -20.69 -9.17
C GLY A 201 9.32 -20.55 -8.47
N ILE A 202 9.02 -19.37 -7.93
CA ILE A 202 7.73 -19.07 -7.30
C ILE A 202 6.76 -18.63 -8.39
N VAL A 203 5.62 -19.30 -8.49
CA VAL A 203 4.57 -18.95 -9.46
C VAL A 203 3.45 -18.18 -8.80
N TYR A 204 2.74 -17.38 -9.59
CA TYR A 204 1.47 -16.81 -9.18
C TYR A 204 0.39 -17.90 -9.12
N GLY A 205 -0.41 -17.87 -8.05
CA GLY A 205 -1.69 -18.56 -7.94
C GLY A 205 -2.85 -17.55 -8.01
N GLY A 206 -4.03 -18.02 -8.39
CA GLY A 206 -5.25 -17.22 -8.49
C GLY A 206 -5.81 -17.15 -9.90
N GLU A 207 -6.70 -16.18 -10.12
CA GLU A 207 -7.44 -16.03 -11.37
C GLU A 207 -6.82 -14.93 -12.25
N THR A 208 -6.84 -15.16 -13.57
CA THR A 208 -6.43 -14.16 -14.57
C THR A 208 -7.44 -14.10 -15.71
N GLY A 209 -7.55 -12.94 -16.34
CA GLY A 209 -8.25 -12.81 -17.61
C GLY A 209 -9.78 -12.93 -17.51
N THR A 210 -10.38 -12.67 -16.35
CA THR A 210 -11.84 -12.64 -16.21
C THR A 210 -12.44 -11.64 -17.20
N GLN A 211 -13.26 -12.14 -18.13
CA GLN A 211 -13.93 -11.31 -19.14
C GLN A 211 -15.16 -10.60 -18.56
N ARG A 212 -15.20 -9.27 -18.74
CA ARG A 212 -16.32 -8.39 -18.39
C ARG A 212 -16.45 -7.32 -19.47
N ASP A 213 -17.64 -6.73 -19.60
CA ASP A 213 -17.90 -5.64 -20.54
C ASP A 213 -17.03 -4.41 -20.25
N PHE A 214 -16.72 -4.16 -18.98
CA PHE A 214 -15.76 -3.15 -18.53
C PHE A 214 -14.91 -3.69 -17.39
N MET A 215 -13.64 -3.25 -17.28
CA MET A 215 -12.67 -3.74 -16.29
C MET A 215 -12.46 -5.28 -16.30
N GLY A 216 -12.61 -5.93 -17.46
CA GLY A 216 -12.38 -7.37 -17.63
C GLY A 216 -11.65 -7.74 -18.92
N GLY A 217 -10.89 -6.81 -19.48
CA GLY A 217 -10.33 -6.96 -20.82
C GLY A 217 -9.01 -6.20 -20.97
N ARG A 218 -8.61 -5.92 -22.21
CA ARG A 218 -7.45 -5.06 -22.46
C ARG A 218 -7.88 -3.63 -22.28
N MET A 219 -7.12 -2.92 -21.48
CA MET A 219 -7.38 -1.55 -21.11
C MET A 219 -6.33 -0.69 -21.78
N LEU A 220 -6.74 0.44 -22.32
CA LEU A 220 -5.88 1.52 -22.76
C LEU A 220 -5.80 2.54 -21.62
N ALA A 221 -4.60 2.75 -21.08
CA ALA A 221 -4.28 3.83 -20.18
C ALA A 221 -3.60 4.96 -20.96
N VAL A 222 -4.07 6.19 -20.81
CA VAL A 222 -3.58 7.39 -21.48
C VAL A 222 -3.30 8.44 -20.42
N TYR A 223 -2.05 8.88 -20.32
CA TYR A 223 -1.70 10.08 -19.57
C TYR A 223 -1.78 11.27 -20.51
N LEU A 224 -2.66 12.21 -20.22
CA LEU A 224 -2.94 13.33 -21.11
C LEU A 224 -2.99 14.66 -20.38
N ARG A 225 -2.75 15.74 -21.13
CA ARG A 225 -2.96 17.12 -20.73
C ARG A 225 -4.12 17.73 -21.53
N SER A 226 -5.12 18.27 -20.85
CA SER A 226 -6.28 18.93 -21.47
C SER A 226 -6.66 20.18 -20.67
N PRO A 227 -6.05 21.35 -20.97
CA PRO A 227 -6.32 22.60 -20.25
C PRO A 227 -7.77 23.09 -20.41
N GLY A 228 -8.42 22.73 -21.52
CA GLY A 228 -9.81 23.10 -21.81
C GLY A 228 -10.86 22.18 -21.18
N PHE A 229 -10.49 21.07 -20.53
CA PHE A 229 -11.44 20.07 -20.05
C PHE A 229 -12.47 20.66 -19.08
N TYR A 230 -12.03 21.34 -18.01
CA TYR A 230 -12.94 21.90 -17.01
C TYR A 230 -13.84 23.02 -17.55
N ALA A 231 -13.38 23.78 -18.55
CA ALA A 231 -14.19 24.81 -19.19
C ALA A 231 -15.23 24.22 -20.16
N SER A 232 -15.04 22.96 -20.58
CA SER A 232 -15.87 22.28 -21.57
C SER A 232 -16.97 21.41 -20.96
N ILE A 233 -16.92 21.14 -19.64
CA ILE A 233 -17.94 20.36 -18.94
C ILE A 233 -18.89 21.28 -18.16
N PRO A 234 -20.19 20.98 -18.10
CA PRO A 234 -21.16 21.79 -17.33
C PRO A 234 -21.22 21.42 -15.84
N HIS A 235 -20.31 20.57 -15.36
CA HIS A 235 -20.37 19.93 -14.04
C HIS A 235 -19.31 20.44 -13.08
N ALA A 236 -19.57 20.27 -11.78
CA ALA A 236 -18.58 20.52 -10.75
C ALA A 236 -17.37 19.57 -10.91
N LYS A 237 -16.18 20.09 -10.59
CA LYS A 237 -14.95 19.29 -10.58
C LYS A 237 -15.08 18.08 -9.65
N ALA A 238 -14.41 17.00 -10.02
CA ALA A 238 -14.27 15.75 -9.26
C ALA A 238 -12.82 15.28 -9.36
N TRP A 239 -12.38 14.41 -8.45
CA TRP A 239 -11.10 13.73 -8.60
C TRP A 239 -11.21 12.63 -9.66
N MET A 240 -12.30 11.88 -9.67
CA MET A 240 -12.53 10.79 -10.61
C MET A 240 -13.81 11.00 -11.41
N TYR A 241 -13.70 10.89 -12.73
CA TYR A 241 -14.79 11.00 -13.70
C TYR A 241 -15.00 9.65 -14.38
N ASN A 242 -16.16 9.04 -14.19
CA ASN A 242 -16.53 7.77 -14.82
C ASN A 242 -17.61 8.03 -15.87
N CYS A 243 -17.46 7.51 -17.09
CA CYS A 243 -18.50 7.61 -18.11
C CYS A 243 -19.07 6.23 -18.47
N PHE A 244 -20.40 6.15 -18.56
CA PHE A 244 -21.18 4.97 -18.87
C PHE A 244 -22.18 5.27 -19.98
N ASN A 245 -21.85 4.85 -21.20
CA ASN A 245 -22.70 4.98 -22.38
C ASN A 245 -22.52 3.75 -23.30
N GLY A 246 -23.35 3.65 -24.35
CA GLY A 246 -23.30 2.55 -25.32
C GLY A 246 -22.09 2.60 -26.28
N ASP A 247 -21.42 3.75 -26.36
CA ASP A 247 -20.19 3.93 -27.12
C ASP A 247 -18.99 3.55 -26.24
N ARG A 248 -18.39 4.48 -25.49
CA ARG A 248 -17.15 4.26 -24.74
C ARG A 248 -17.37 4.39 -23.24
N ARG A 249 -17.04 3.32 -22.49
CA ARG A 249 -16.91 3.38 -21.02
C ARG A 249 -15.48 3.69 -20.63
N ALA A 250 -15.30 4.61 -19.70
CA ALA A 250 -13.99 5.03 -19.25
C ALA A 250 -14.04 5.57 -17.82
N PHE A 251 -12.89 5.56 -17.16
CA PHE A 251 -12.65 6.34 -15.96
C PHE A 251 -11.45 7.24 -16.16
N MET A 252 -11.45 8.40 -15.51
CA MET A 252 -10.38 9.37 -15.60
C MET A 252 -10.13 10.00 -14.23
N ALA A 253 -8.90 9.91 -13.74
CA ALA A 253 -8.49 10.56 -12.51
C ALA A 253 -7.74 11.85 -12.81
N SER A 254 -8.03 12.93 -12.08
CA SER A 254 -7.20 14.14 -12.09
C SER A 254 -5.87 13.87 -11.40
N VAL A 255 -4.77 14.23 -12.04
CA VAL A 255 -3.41 14.02 -11.52
C VAL A 255 -2.95 15.23 -10.70
N ASN A 256 -3.20 16.44 -11.19
CA ASN A 256 -2.71 17.70 -10.60
C ASN A 256 -3.82 18.71 -10.26
N GLY A 257 -5.09 18.36 -10.47
CA GLY A 257 -6.24 19.25 -10.23
C GLY A 257 -6.37 20.43 -11.20
N ARG A 258 -5.59 20.45 -12.30
CA ARG A 258 -5.53 21.56 -13.26
C ARG A 258 -5.84 21.12 -14.69
N ASP A 259 -4.97 20.31 -15.27
CA ASP A 259 -5.00 19.99 -16.69
C ASP A 259 -4.45 18.60 -17.01
N GLU A 260 -3.83 17.90 -16.07
CA GLU A 260 -3.29 16.56 -16.30
C GLU A 260 -4.20 15.48 -15.75
N PHE A 261 -4.43 14.44 -16.56
CA PHE A 261 -5.38 13.38 -16.30
C PHE A 261 -4.83 11.99 -16.66
N ALA A 262 -5.16 11.00 -15.84
CA ALA A 262 -4.95 9.59 -16.11
C ALA A 262 -6.28 8.99 -16.61
N PHE A 263 -6.42 8.86 -17.93
CA PHE A 263 -7.61 8.35 -18.61
C PHE A 263 -7.47 6.86 -18.91
N HIS A 264 -8.50 6.07 -18.61
CA HIS A 264 -8.51 4.64 -18.82
C HIS A 264 -9.81 4.20 -19.48
N THR A 265 -9.70 3.40 -20.53
CA THR A 265 -10.86 2.81 -21.23
C THR A 265 -10.57 1.35 -21.56
N GLN A 266 -11.61 0.52 -21.64
CA GLN A 266 -11.48 -0.82 -22.19
C GLN A 266 -11.42 -0.75 -23.73
N LEU A 267 -10.52 -1.53 -24.33
CA LEU A 267 -10.51 -1.81 -25.75
C LEU A 267 -11.69 -2.72 -26.08
N ARG A 268 -12.46 -2.37 -27.12
CA ARG A 268 -13.59 -3.16 -27.60
C ARG A 268 -13.11 -4.40 -28.36
N PRO A 269 -13.98 -5.42 -28.49
CA PRO A 269 -13.74 -6.51 -29.43
C PRO A 269 -13.41 -5.97 -30.82
N GLY A 270 -12.26 -6.36 -31.37
CA GLY A 270 -11.77 -5.92 -32.67
C GLY A 270 -10.85 -4.69 -32.66
N GLU A 271 -10.67 -4.00 -31.54
CA GLU A 271 -9.61 -2.99 -31.41
C GLU A 271 -8.25 -3.69 -31.16
N ASP A 272 -7.29 -3.50 -32.07
CA ASP A 272 -5.94 -4.03 -31.96
C ASP A 272 -5.07 -3.08 -31.11
N GLU A 273 -4.51 -3.58 -30.01
CA GLU A 273 -3.63 -2.79 -29.14
C GLU A 273 -2.35 -2.34 -29.84
N SER A 274 -1.84 -3.11 -30.80
CA SER A 274 -0.63 -2.79 -31.55
C SER A 274 -0.84 -1.66 -32.57
N ALA A 275 -2.10 -1.40 -32.93
CA ALA A 275 -2.47 -0.34 -33.84
C ALA A 275 -2.66 1.01 -33.14
N ILE A 276 -2.74 1.06 -31.81
CA ILE A 276 -3.06 2.30 -31.07
C ILE A 276 -1.97 3.36 -31.26
N THR A 277 -2.37 4.45 -31.90
CA THR A 277 -1.62 5.68 -32.10
C THR A 277 -2.04 6.78 -31.11
N ILE A 278 -1.27 7.86 -31.05
CA ILE A 278 -1.63 9.09 -30.31
C ILE A 278 -3.03 9.59 -30.73
N ASN A 279 -3.36 9.52 -32.03
CA ASN A 279 -4.64 9.98 -32.56
C ASN A 279 -5.80 9.10 -32.09
N GLU A 280 -5.61 7.78 -32.00
CA GLU A 280 -6.64 6.87 -31.48
C GLU A 280 -6.82 7.01 -29.97
N ALA A 281 -5.74 7.21 -29.21
CA ALA A 281 -5.80 7.53 -27.79
C ALA A 281 -6.58 8.84 -27.54
N LYS A 282 -6.31 9.89 -28.33
CA LYS A 282 -7.06 11.15 -28.31
C LYS A 282 -8.53 10.93 -28.68
N ALA A 283 -8.80 10.17 -29.74
CA ALA A 283 -10.17 9.89 -30.17
C ALA A 283 -10.95 9.09 -29.11
N ALA A 284 -10.30 8.18 -28.38
CA ALA A 284 -10.91 7.45 -27.27
C ALA A 284 -11.31 8.39 -26.11
N PHE A 285 -10.44 9.34 -25.75
CA PHE A 285 -10.75 10.39 -24.77
C PHE A 285 -11.93 11.26 -25.24
N GLN A 286 -11.93 11.72 -26.49
CA GLN A 286 -13.00 12.56 -27.05
C GLN A 286 -14.36 11.83 -27.11
N ARG A 287 -14.38 10.51 -27.37
CA ARG A 287 -15.60 9.69 -27.27
C ARG A 287 -16.18 9.67 -25.87
N ALA A 288 -15.33 9.47 -24.85
CA ALA A 288 -15.74 9.54 -23.44
C ALA A 288 -16.21 10.94 -23.04
N CYS A 289 -15.59 11.97 -23.61
CA CYS A 289 -16.04 13.35 -23.42
C CYS A 289 -17.42 13.60 -24.03
N GLY A 290 -17.70 13.05 -25.22
CA GLY A 290 -18.88 13.41 -26.01
C GLY A 290 -18.72 14.70 -26.83
N ALA A 291 -17.49 15.21 -26.93
CA ALA A 291 -17.15 16.44 -27.62
C ALA A 291 -15.69 16.40 -28.07
N PRO A 292 -15.30 17.18 -29.11
CA PRO A 292 -13.93 17.24 -29.61
C PRO A 292 -13.04 18.12 -28.71
N ILE A 293 -13.00 17.81 -27.41
CA ILE A 293 -12.13 18.50 -26.44
C ILE A 293 -10.67 18.21 -26.81
N ASP A 294 -9.85 19.26 -26.88
CA ASP A 294 -8.45 19.11 -27.23
C ASP A 294 -7.64 18.51 -26.07
N CYS A 295 -6.65 17.69 -26.42
CA CYS A 295 -5.70 17.13 -25.47
C CYS A 295 -4.36 16.81 -26.14
N GLU A 296 -3.30 16.93 -25.36
CA GLU A 296 -1.96 16.42 -25.63
C GLU A 296 -1.82 15.05 -24.95
N VAL A 297 -1.48 14.00 -25.70
CA VAL A 297 -1.18 12.69 -25.13
C VAL A 297 0.29 12.67 -24.71
N LEU A 298 0.55 12.62 -23.41
CA LEU A 298 1.90 12.58 -22.84
C LEU A 298 2.48 11.17 -22.91
N SER A 299 1.64 10.15 -22.70
CA SER A 299 1.98 8.74 -22.91
C SER A 299 0.71 7.89 -23.00
N PHE A 300 0.84 6.68 -23.54
CA PHE A 300 -0.21 5.66 -23.46
C PHE A 300 0.40 4.26 -23.41
N VAL A 301 -0.29 3.34 -22.75
CA VAL A 301 0.08 1.92 -22.66
C VAL A 301 -1.17 1.05 -22.59
N THR A 302 -1.08 -0.20 -23.05
CA THR A 302 -2.11 -1.20 -22.80
C THR A 302 -1.75 -2.08 -21.61
N TRP A 303 -2.77 -2.53 -20.90
CA TRP A 303 -2.61 -3.44 -19.77
C TRP A 303 -3.82 -4.38 -19.64
N THR A 304 -3.61 -5.46 -18.92
CA THR A 304 -4.62 -6.50 -18.69
C THR A 304 -5.35 -6.27 -17.38
N ALA A 305 -6.64 -5.97 -17.44
CA ALA A 305 -7.51 -5.99 -16.26
C ALA A 305 -7.93 -7.41 -15.88
N GLY A 306 -8.37 -7.58 -14.62
CA GLY A 306 -8.85 -8.86 -14.11
C GLY A 306 -7.74 -9.77 -13.58
N HIS A 307 -6.61 -9.23 -13.16
CA HIS A 307 -5.64 -9.98 -12.36
C HIS A 307 -6.08 -10.01 -10.91
N ALA A 308 -6.10 -11.22 -10.37
CA ALA A 308 -6.32 -11.51 -8.96
C ALA A 308 -5.30 -12.58 -8.56
N LEU A 309 -4.03 -12.17 -8.51
CA LEU A 309 -2.89 -13.07 -8.41
C LEU A 309 -2.12 -12.83 -7.12
N VAL A 310 -1.76 -13.91 -6.42
CA VAL A 310 -0.86 -13.88 -5.27
C VAL A 310 0.17 -14.99 -5.42
N ALA A 311 1.43 -14.69 -5.14
CA ALA A 311 2.51 -15.64 -5.22
C ALA A 311 2.28 -16.80 -4.24
N ASN A 312 2.62 -18.02 -4.66
CA ASN A 312 2.45 -19.21 -3.81
C ASN A 312 3.50 -19.31 -2.68
N GLY A 313 4.46 -18.40 -2.67
CA GLY A 313 5.34 -18.09 -1.55
C GLY A 313 5.79 -16.63 -1.68
N MET A 314 6.14 -16.00 -0.56
CA MET A 314 6.67 -14.64 -0.51
C MET A 314 8.13 -14.60 -0.08
N GLN A 315 8.72 -15.76 0.22
CA GLN A 315 10.14 -15.86 0.57
C GLN A 315 10.72 -17.24 0.24
N ARG A 316 12.05 -17.30 0.18
CA ARG A 316 12.84 -18.53 0.28
C ARG A 316 14.24 -18.18 0.77
N GLY A 317 14.66 -18.81 1.87
CA GLY A 317 15.94 -18.52 2.47
C GLY A 317 16.10 -17.03 2.78
N ARG A 318 17.11 -16.41 2.20
CA ARG A 318 17.49 -15.00 2.37
C ARG A 318 16.83 -14.06 1.35
N VAL A 319 15.93 -14.58 0.52
CA VAL A 319 15.29 -13.83 -0.56
C VAL A 319 13.79 -13.66 -0.31
N PHE A 320 13.32 -12.41 -0.32
CA PHE A 320 11.93 -12.04 -0.04
C PHE A 320 11.30 -11.34 -1.25
N LEU A 321 9.96 -11.38 -1.35
CA LEU A 321 9.17 -10.71 -2.38
C LEU A 321 8.18 -9.74 -1.74
N GLY A 322 7.97 -8.57 -2.35
CA GLY A 322 6.99 -7.58 -1.87
C GLY A 322 6.35 -6.78 -3.01
N GLY A 323 5.16 -6.23 -2.75
CA GLY A 323 4.41 -5.48 -3.75
C GLY A 323 4.03 -6.31 -4.98
N ASP A 324 4.06 -5.68 -6.16
CA ASP A 324 3.68 -6.32 -7.43
C ASP A 324 4.56 -7.52 -7.84
N ALA A 325 5.66 -7.78 -7.14
CA ALA A 325 6.44 -9.02 -7.30
C ALA A 325 5.75 -10.21 -6.60
N ALA A 326 4.93 -9.95 -5.57
CA ALA A 326 4.25 -10.94 -4.75
C ALA A 326 2.73 -10.99 -4.98
N HIS A 327 2.08 -9.92 -5.44
CA HIS A 327 0.63 -9.90 -5.67
C HIS A 327 0.22 -8.86 -6.73
N LEU A 328 -0.75 -9.21 -7.57
CA LEU A 328 -1.30 -8.33 -8.60
C LEU A 328 -2.81 -8.21 -8.44
N PHE A 329 -3.25 -6.97 -8.29
CA PHE A 329 -4.65 -6.63 -8.08
C PHE A 329 -5.28 -6.03 -9.34
N THR A 330 -6.58 -6.23 -9.46
CA THR A 330 -7.41 -5.36 -10.29
C THR A 330 -7.46 -3.97 -9.61
N PRO A 331 -7.38 -2.85 -10.36
CA PRO A 331 -7.15 -1.53 -9.75
C PRO A 331 -8.33 -0.99 -8.91
N THR A 332 -9.49 -1.64 -8.95
CA THR A 332 -10.64 -1.32 -8.11
C THR A 332 -10.29 -1.35 -6.62
N GLY A 333 -10.73 -0.33 -5.89
CA GLY A 333 -10.41 -0.12 -4.47
C GLY A 333 -8.99 0.37 -4.19
N GLY A 334 -8.13 0.48 -5.21
CA GLY A 334 -6.77 1.02 -5.07
C GLY A 334 -5.85 0.20 -4.16
N LEU A 335 -6.00 -1.11 -4.12
CA LEU A 335 -5.43 -1.95 -3.05
C LEU A 335 -3.95 -2.29 -3.22
N GLY A 336 -3.43 -2.34 -4.46
CA GLY A 336 -2.07 -2.84 -4.71
C GLY A 336 -0.97 -2.03 -4.08
N TYR A 337 -0.94 -0.73 -4.40
CA TYR A 337 0.00 0.21 -3.83
C TYR A 337 -0.02 0.19 -2.29
N ASN A 338 -1.21 0.18 -1.67
CA ASN A 338 -1.33 0.24 -0.20
C ASN A 338 -0.85 -1.06 0.46
N THR A 339 -1.18 -2.22 -0.14
CA THR A 339 -0.68 -3.52 0.32
C THR A 339 0.84 -3.61 0.21
N ALA A 340 1.42 -3.06 -0.87
CA ALA A 340 2.86 -3.02 -1.09
C ALA A 340 3.60 -2.16 -0.04
N ILE A 341 3.01 -1.03 0.39
CA ILE A 341 3.56 -0.23 1.50
C ILE A 341 3.57 -1.04 2.80
N GLU A 342 2.49 -1.75 3.09
CA GLU A 342 2.39 -2.56 4.31
C GLU A 342 3.34 -3.77 4.31
N ASP A 343 3.62 -4.37 3.15
CA ASP A 343 4.64 -5.43 3.03
C ASP A 343 6.01 -4.91 3.46
N ALA A 344 6.39 -3.73 2.97
CA ALA A 344 7.65 -3.07 3.31
C ALA A 344 7.72 -2.70 4.80
N VAL A 345 6.62 -2.19 5.38
CA VAL A 345 6.54 -1.89 6.82
C VAL A 345 6.69 -3.15 7.66
N ASN A 346 6.02 -4.24 7.28
CA ASN A 346 6.07 -5.50 8.01
C ASN A 346 7.46 -6.15 7.94
N LEU A 347 8.06 -6.18 6.76
CA LEU A 347 9.38 -6.79 6.55
C LEU A 347 10.51 -5.93 7.13
N GLY A 348 10.41 -4.60 7.02
CA GLY A 348 11.49 -3.67 7.36
C GLY A 348 11.93 -3.75 8.83
N TRP A 349 11.00 -3.81 9.78
CA TRP A 349 11.36 -3.94 11.19
C TRP A 349 11.92 -5.34 11.52
N LYS A 350 11.41 -6.39 10.87
CA LYS A 350 11.88 -7.77 11.09
C LYS A 350 13.31 -7.96 10.59
N LEU A 351 13.59 -7.51 9.36
CA LEU A 351 14.95 -7.51 8.81
C LEU A 351 15.90 -6.73 9.71
N ALA A 352 15.51 -5.54 10.15
CA ALA A 352 16.33 -4.75 11.05
C ALA A 352 16.59 -5.44 12.39
N SER A 353 15.58 -6.09 12.97
CA SER A 353 15.75 -6.86 14.21
C SER A 353 16.75 -8.00 14.06
N VAL A 354 16.69 -8.75 12.95
CA VAL A 354 17.63 -9.86 12.67
C VAL A 354 19.03 -9.35 12.37
N ILE A 355 19.17 -8.34 11.50
CA ILE A 355 20.46 -7.78 11.09
C ILE A 355 21.20 -7.16 12.28
N ASN A 356 20.47 -6.51 13.20
CA ASN A 356 21.05 -5.93 14.41
C ASN A 356 21.30 -6.97 15.53
N GLY A 357 21.04 -8.26 15.28
CA GLY A 357 21.30 -9.35 16.22
C GLY A 357 20.32 -9.41 17.40
N VAL A 358 19.19 -8.71 17.32
CA VAL A 358 18.13 -8.71 18.35
C VAL A 358 17.28 -9.97 18.25
N SER A 359 16.96 -10.36 17.03
CA SER A 359 16.06 -11.49 16.74
C SER A 359 16.80 -12.60 16.00
N PRO A 360 16.42 -13.86 16.24
CA PRO A 360 16.89 -14.96 15.42
C PRO A 360 16.26 -14.90 14.02
N ALA A 361 16.87 -15.57 13.04
CA ALA A 361 16.44 -15.50 11.63
C ALA A 361 15.00 -15.99 11.42
N GLU A 362 14.54 -16.91 12.27
CA GLU A 362 13.19 -17.48 12.32
C GLU A 362 12.09 -16.41 12.52
N LEU A 363 12.42 -15.21 13.02
CA LEU A 363 11.48 -14.09 13.00
C LEU A 363 10.97 -13.80 11.58
N LEU A 364 11.83 -13.94 10.57
CA LEU A 364 11.50 -13.63 9.18
C LEU A 364 10.48 -14.61 8.60
N ASP A 365 10.34 -15.82 9.14
CA ASP A 365 9.31 -16.78 8.72
C ASP A 365 7.89 -16.28 8.96
N SER A 366 7.72 -15.32 9.88
CA SER A 366 6.44 -14.65 10.09
C SER A 366 6.03 -13.72 8.94
N TYR A 367 6.94 -13.32 8.04
CA TYR A 367 6.60 -12.38 6.96
C TYR A 367 5.56 -12.96 6.00
N GLU A 368 5.82 -14.14 5.44
CA GLU A 368 4.87 -14.79 4.54
C GLU A 368 3.57 -15.15 5.25
N VAL A 369 3.66 -15.70 6.47
CA VAL A 369 2.49 -16.10 7.28
C VAL A 369 1.56 -14.91 7.55
N GLU A 370 2.11 -13.70 7.68
CA GLU A 370 1.34 -12.49 7.94
C GLU A 370 0.84 -11.80 6.67
N ARG A 371 1.69 -11.66 5.64
CA ARG A 371 1.40 -10.80 4.49
C ARG A 371 0.67 -11.52 3.36
N ARG A 372 0.93 -12.81 3.14
CA ARG A 372 0.29 -13.57 2.07
C ARG A 372 -1.24 -13.68 2.26
N PRO A 373 -1.76 -13.98 3.47
CA PRO A 373 -3.21 -13.99 3.70
C PRO A 373 -3.86 -12.62 3.47
N VAL A 374 -3.18 -11.52 3.84
CA VAL A 374 -3.68 -10.16 3.58
C VAL A 374 -3.74 -9.86 2.08
N ALA A 375 -2.73 -10.26 1.31
CA ALA A 375 -2.75 -10.13 -0.15
C ALA A 375 -3.92 -10.91 -0.79
N LEU A 376 -4.17 -12.14 -0.34
CA LEU A 376 -5.32 -12.95 -0.80
C LEU A 376 -6.66 -12.29 -0.45
N ARG A 377 -6.80 -11.83 0.80
CA ARG A 377 -7.98 -11.11 1.28
C ARG A 377 -8.27 -9.86 0.44
N ASN A 378 -7.26 -9.01 0.24
CA ASN A 378 -7.42 -7.77 -0.52
C ASN A 378 -7.74 -8.06 -1.99
N THR A 379 -7.18 -9.13 -2.54
CA THR A 379 -7.45 -9.57 -3.92
C THR A 379 -8.93 -9.96 -4.11
N ASP A 380 -9.51 -10.69 -3.16
CA ASP A 380 -10.93 -11.06 -3.26
C ASP A 380 -11.86 -9.83 -3.15
N TYR A 381 -11.56 -8.87 -2.26
CA TYR A 381 -12.32 -7.61 -2.23
C TYR A 381 -12.20 -6.82 -3.54
N ALA A 382 -10.98 -6.67 -4.08
CA ALA A 382 -10.75 -5.98 -5.36
C ALA A 382 -11.62 -6.57 -6.48
N ARG A 383 -11.68 -7.91 -6.55
CA ARG A 383 -12.47 -8.64 -7.54
C ARG A 383 -13.97 -8.34 -7.42
N ARG A 384 -14.52 -8.34 -6.20
CA ARG A 384 -15.95 -8.04 -5.96
C ARG A 384 -16.32 -6.61 -6.37
N PHE A 385 -15.43 -5.64 -6.14
CA PHE A 385 -15.66 -4.26 -6.61
C PHE A 385 -15.64 -4.16 -8.14
N ALA A 386 -14.72 -4.88 -8.79
CA ALA A 386 -14.64 -4.92 -10.25
C ALA A 386 -15.88 -5.56 -10.88
N ASP A 387 -16.48 -6.58 -10.24
CA ASP A 387 -17.73 -7.18 -10.70
C ASP A 387 -18.88 -6.16 -10.72
N SER A 388 -18.98 -5.29 -9.70
CA SER A 388 -20.03 -4.26 -9.64
C SER A 388 -19.93 -3.25 -10.79
N LEU A 389 -18.74 -2.72 -11.11
CA LEU A 389 -18.61 -1.79 -12.25
C LEU A 389 -18.68 -2.50 -13.60
N GLY A 390 -18.04 -3.65 -13.69
CA GLY A 390 -17.85 -4.35 -14.96
C GLY A 390 -19.12 -4.96 -15.52
N LEU A 391 -20.07 -5.34 -14.65
CA LEU A 391 -21.34 -5.95 -15.04
C LEU A 391 -22.49 -4.96 -15.22
N PHE A 392 -22.30 -3.68 -14.88
CA PHE A 392 -23.32 -2.66 -15.12
C PHE A 392 -23.47 -2.42 -16.63
N ALA A 393 -24.67 -2.58 -17.17
CA ALA A 393 -24.99 -2.27 -18.56
C ALA A 393 -25.86 -1.01 -18.62
N PRO A 394 -25.40 0.09 -19.26
CA PRO A 394 -26.22 1.27 -19.43
C PRO A 394 -27.41 0.95 -20.33
N ALA A 395 -28.58 1.48 -19.99
CA ALA A 395 -29.77 1.35 -20.83
C ALA A 395 -29.55 2.05 -22.19
N PRO A 396 -30.13 1.56 -23.30
CA PRO A 396 -29.92 2.13 -24.63
C PRO A 396 -30.33 3.61 -24.75
N ASP A 397 -31.33 4.02 -23.98
CA ASP A 397 -31.93 5.36 -23.94
C ASP A 397 -31.30 6.28 -22.88
N ILE A 398 -30.23 5.85 -22.18
CA ILE A 398 -29.62 6.62 -21.08
C ILE A 398 -29.14 8.01 -21.51
N GLU A 399 -28.82 8.19 -22.80
CA GLU A 399 -28.37 9.46 -23.38
C GLU A 399 -29.54 10.32 -23.92
N ASP A 400 -30.75 9.78 -24.03
CA ASP A 400 -31.88 10.45 -24.66
C ASP A 400 -32.53 11.48 -23.74
N ALA A 401 -32.88 12.64 -24.31
CA ALA A 401 -33.65 13.69 -23.63
C ALA A 401 -35.16 13.36 -23.66
N THR A 402 -35.53 12.20 -23.13
CA THR A 402 -36.90 11.68 -23.05
C THR A 402 -37.22 11.25 -21.62
N GLU A 403 -38.50 11.01 -21.33
CA GLU A 403 -38.94 10.47 -20.03
C GLU A 403 -38.31 9.09 -19.74
N ALA A 404 -38.18 8.25 -20.77
CA ALA A 404 -37.51 6.96 -20.66
C ALA A 404 -36.02 7.12 -20.32
N GLY A 405 -35.33 8.07 -20.98
CA GLY A 405 -33.95 8.41 -20.66
C GLY A 405 -33.77 8.99 -19.25
N ASP A 406 -34.71 9.81 -18.78
CA ASP A 406 -34.72 10.32 -17.40
C ASP A 406 -34.87 9.18 -16.38
N GLU A 407 -35.75 8.21 -16.65
CA GLU A 407 -35.92 7.00 -15.82
C GLU A 407 -34.65 6.15 -15.79
N ALA A 408 -34.05 5.90 -16.96
CA ALA A 408 -32.81 5.16 -17.11
C ALA A 408 -31.67 5.81 -16.31
N ARG A 409 -31.51 7.14 -16.40
CA ARG A 409 -30.50 7.89 -15.64
C ARG A 409 -30.72 7.82 -14.14
N ARG A 410 -31.97 7.91 -13.66
CA ARG A 410 -32.29 7.81 -12.23
C ARG A 410 -31.97 6.41 -11.68
N THR A 411 -32.33 5.36 -12.42
CA THR A 411 -32.02 3.98 -12.05
C THR A 411 -30.51 3.74 -12.03
N ALA A 412 -29.79 4.21 -13.05
CA ALA A 412 -28.33 4.16 -13.08
C ALA A 412 -27.71 4.94 -11.91
N GLY A 413 -28.24 6.11 -11.58
CA GLY A 413 -27.78 6.93 -10.47
C GLY A 413 -27.83 6.23 -9.12
N VAL A 414 -28.96 5.58 -8.80
CA VAL A 414 -29.11 4.80 -7.56
C VAL A 414 -28.08 3.67 -7.50
N TYR A 415 -27.89 2.93 -8.60
CA TYR A 415 -26.91 1.85 -8.66
C TYR A 415 -25.47 2.36 -8.49
N LEU A 416 -25.09 3.40 -9.22
CA LEU A 416 -23.72 3.93 -9.24
C LEU A 416 -23.36 4.63 -7.92
N GLU A 417 -24.32 5.26 -7.24
CA GLU A 417 -24.08 5.80 -5.89
C GLU A 417 -23.81 4.67 -4.87
N GLN A 418 -24.60 3.60 -4.91
CA GLN A 418 -24.39 2.43 -4.05
C GLN A 418 -23.04 1.77 -4.31
N HIS A 419 -22.69 1.61 -5.59
CA HIS A 419 -21.39 1.11 -6.00
C HIS A 419 -20.25 2.01 -5.50
N ALA A 420 -20.34 3.32 -5.71
CA ALA A 420 -19.30 4.26 -5.28
C ALA A 420 -19.08 4.20 -3.76
N ARG A 421 -20.16 4.09 -2.98
CA ARG A 421 -20.06 3.88 -1.53
C ARG A 421 -19.40 2.54 -1.20
N ALA A 422 -19.73 1.47 -1.94
CA ALA A 422 -19.16 0.15 -1.72
C ALA A 422 -17.64 0.09 -2.02
N GLU A 423 -17.16 0.81 -3.04
CA GLU A 423 -15.73 0.82 -3.42
C GLU A 423 -14.90 1.85 -2.66
N PHE A 424 -15.42 3.07 -2.46
CA PHE A 424 -14.61 4.19 -1.97
C PHE A 424 -14.76 4.47 -0.47
N ASN A 425 -15.71 3.82 0.22
CA ASN A 425 -15.86 3.86 1.68
C ASN A 425 -15.60 2.47 2.29
N ILE A 426 -14.34 2.05 2.28
CA ILE A 426 -13.89 0.68 2.61
C ILE A 426 -13.02 0.58 3.87
N PRO A 427 -13.43 1.14 5.03
CA PRO A 427 -12.60 1.12 6.23
C PRO A 427 -12.25 -0.29 6.71
N GLY A 428 -13.13 -1.27 6.48
CA GLY A 428 -12.87 -2.66 6.85
C GLY A 428 -11.75 -3.27 6.01
N VAL A 429 -11.68 -2.98 4.71
CA VAL A 429 -10.52 -3.37 3.90
C VAL A 429 -9.24 -2.68 4.40
N THR A 430 -9.31 -1.38 4.67
CA THR A 430 -8.16 -0.55 5.06
C THR A 430 -7.58 -0.89 6.44
N PHE A 431 -8.40 -1.20 7.43
CA PHE A 431 -7.94 -1.40 8.81
C PHE A 431 -8.09 -2.84 9.33
N GLY A 432 -8.87 -3.67 8.64
CA GLY A 432 -9.24 -5.03 9.06
C GLY A 432 -8.24 -6.12 8.69
N GLY A 433 -7.05 -5.78 8.19
CA GLY A 433 -5.96 -6.75 8.00
C GLY A 433 -5.57 -7.43 9.31
N ARG A 434 -5.35 -8.74 9.28
CA ARG A 434 -5.06 -9.55 10.47
C ARG A 434 -3.94 -10.54 10.22
N TYR A 435 -3.16 -10.78 11.28
CA TYR A 435 -2.02 -11.70 11.34
C TYR A 435 -2.34 -12.95 12.15
N ASP A 436 -3.54 -13.47 11.97
CA ASP A 436 -4.01 -14.68 12.63
C ASP A 436 -3.15 -15.88 12.22
N GLY A 437 -2.71 -16.68 13.21
CA GLY A 437 -1.81 -17.82 12.97
C GLY A 437 -0.32 -17.49 12.89
N SER A 438 0.06 -16.20 12.96
CA SER A 438 1.48 -15.82 13.06
C SER A 438 2.13 -16.37 14.34
N PRO A 439 3.34 -16.97 14.25
CA PRO A 439 4.01 -17.55 15.41
C PRO A 439 4.40 -16.51 16.48
N ILE A 440 4.57 -15.25 16.05
CA ILE A 440 4.99 -14.11 16.88
C ILE A 440 3.81 -13.30 17.46
N ILE A 441 2.57 -13.71 17.17
CA ILE A 441 1.37 -13.18 17.84
C ILE A 441 1.02 -14.08 19.01
N VAL A 442 0.90 -13.51 20.21
CA VAL A 442 0.53 -14.23 21.41
C VAL A 442 -0.97 -14.09 21.63
N SER A 443 -1.72 -15.11 21.21
CA SER A 443 -3.17 -15.16 21.37
C SER A 443 -3.58 -15.15 22.85
N ASP A 444 -4.63 -14.40 23.15
CA ASP A 444 -5.34 -14.39 24.43
C ASP A 444 -6.61 -15.27 24.40
N GLY A 445 -6.86 -15.99 23.30
CA GLY A 445 -8.05 -16.80 23.05
C GLY A 445 -9.29 -16.01 22.58
N SER A 446 -9.19 -14.69 22.44
CA SER A 446 -10.28 -13.87 21.90
C SER A 446 -10.51 -14.13 20.41
N GLN A 447 -11.75 -13.89 19.96
CA GLN A 447 -12.13 -13.98 18.55
C GLN A 447 -12.15 -12.58 17.94
N PRO A 448 -11.61 -12.41 16.72
CA PRO A 448 -11.65 -11.12 16.07
C PRO A 448 -13.06 -10.73 15.61
N PRO A 449 -13.33 -9.42 15.42
CA PRO A 449 -14.57 -8.97 14.81
C PRO A 449 -14.74 -9.54 13.38
N PRO A 450 -16.00 -9.64 12.89
CA PRO A 450 -16.27 -10.07 11.52
C PRO A 450 -15.54 -9.21 10.48
N ASP A 451 -15.02 -9.87 9.45
CA ASP A 451 -14.36 -9.19 8.34
C ASP A 451 -15.38 -8.77 7.26
N ALA A 452 -15.39 -7.49 6.92
CA ALA A 452 -16.24 -6.92 5.88
C ALA A 452 -15.54 -5.74 5.20
N ALA A 453 -15.90 -5.44 3.95
CA ALA A 453 -15.25 -4.37 3.21
C ALA A 453 -15.51 -2.96 3.79
N ASN A 454 -16.78 -2.66 4.05
CA ASN A 454 -17.24 -1.31 4.38
C ASN A 454 -17.41 -1.06 5.89
N VAL A 455 -17.20 -2.08 6.72
CA VAL A 455 -17.35 -2.00 8.18
C VAL A 455 -16.05 -2.45 8.83
N TYR A 456 -15.49 -1.55 9.64
CA TYR A 456 -14.40 -1.86 10.56
C TYR A 456 -14.91 -1.72 12.00
N VAL A 457 -14.56 -2.67 12.84
CA VAL A 457 -14.81 -2.63 14.29
C VAL A 457 -13.45 -2.51 14.96
N PRO A 458 -13.11 -1.36 15.57
CA PRO A 458 -11.87 -1.22 16.34
C PRO A 458 -11.80 -2.29 17.42
N SER A 459 -10.68 -3.02 17.46
CA SER A 459 -10.45 -4.08 18.44
C SER A 459 -8.96 -4.23 18.68
N ALA A 460 -8.58 -4.47 19.93
CA ALA A 460 -7.20 -4.84 20.28
C ALA A 460 -6.96 -6.36 20.32
N CYS A 461 -7.85 -7.17 19.73
CA CYS A 461 -7.62 -8.60 19.55
C CYS A 461 -6.24 -8.83 18.88
N PRO A 462 -5.31 -9.58 19.52
CA PRO A 462 -3.95 -9.77 19.02
C PRO A 462 -3.91 -10.18 17.55
N GLY A 463 -2.92 -9.67 16.81
CA GLY A 463 -2.79 -9.84 15.37
C GLY A 463 -3.53 -8.79 14.52
N GLY A 464 -4.36 -7.94 15.13
CA GLY A 464 -4.97 -6.79 14.45
C GLY A 464 -4.20 -5.47 14.62
N ARG A 465 -4.50 -4.49 13.76
CA ARG A 465 -4.11 -3.09 13.96
C ARG A 465 -4.57 -2.60 15.33
N ALA A 466 -3.67 -2.02 16.11
CA ALA A 466 -4.00 -1.45 17.42
C ALA A 466 -5.12 -0.41 17.26
N PRO A 467 -6.23 -0.47 18.02
CA PRO A 467 -7.33 0.45 17.82
C PRO A 467 -6.86 1.89 18.10
N HIS A 468 -7.25 2.80 17.22
CA HIS A 468 -6.89 4.21 17.32
C HIS A 468 -7.99 5.01 18.03
N THR A 469 -7.59 6.06 18.74
CA THR A 469 -8.47 7.16 19.15
C THR A 469 -7.69 8.47 19.16
N TRP A 470 -8.40 9.58 19.01
CA TRP A 470 -7.89 10.90 19.38
C TRP A 470 -8.04 11.09 20.89
N LEU A 471 -7.00 11.60 21.53
CA LEU A 471 -6.98 11.91 22.96
C LEU A 471 -7.51 13.32 23.22
N GLU A 472 -7.69 13.66 24.50
CA GLU A 472 -7.85 15.04 24.93
C GLU A 472 -6.69 15.89 24.34
N ASP A 473 -6.98 17.16 24.01
CA ASP A 473 -6.07 18.07 23.30
C ASP A 473 -5.79 17.76 21.81
N GLY A 474 -6.47 16.76 21.24
CA GLY A 474 -6.39 16.47 19.80
C GLY A 474 -5.08 15.81 19.38
N VAL A 475 -4.41 15.13 20.30
CA VAL A 475 -3.23 14.29 20.04
C VAL A 475 -3.68 12.91 19.56
N SER A 476 -3.06 12.40 18.49
CA SER A 476 -3.34 11.04 18.02
C SER A 476 -2.68 10.03 18.97
N LEU A 477 -3.42 8.99 19.37
CA LEU A 477 -2.86 7.90 20.18
C LEU A 477 -1.56 7.32 19.58
N TYR A 478 -1.51 7.22 18.25
CA TYR A 478 -0.34 6.66 17.55
C TYR A 478 0.91 7.51 17.65
N ASP A 479 0.79 8.81 17.94
CA ASP A 479 1.96 9.68 18.14
C ASP A 479 2.63 9.41 19.50
N LEU A 480 1.92 8.76 20.42
CA LEU A 480 2.48 8.35 21.70
C LEU A 480 3.28 7.06 21.62
N PHE A 481 3.13 6.26 20.56
CA PHE A 481 3.85 5.00 20.41
C PHE A 481 5.37 5.22 20.27
N GLY A 482 6.14 4.19 20.61
CA GLY A 482 7.55 4.09 20.26
C GLY A 482 7.71 3.82 18.76
N PHE A 483 8.90 4.09 18.23
CA PHE A 483 9.22 3.75 16.85
C PHE A 483 9.43 2.24 16.66
N GLU A 484 10.05 1.61 17.67
CA GLU A 484 10.14 0.15 17.79
C GLU A 484 8.93 -0.38 18.58
N TRP A 485 9.09 -0.82 19.83
CA TRP A 485 7.99 -1.44 20.57
C TRP A 485 7.28 -0.43 21.47
N THR A 486 6.00 -0.67 21.75
CA THR A 486 5.26 0.10 22.75
C THR A 486 4.57 -0.83 23.74
N LEU A 487 4.73 -0.56 25.03
CA LEU A 487 3.94 -1.18 26.08
C LEU A 487 2.91 -0.16 26.57
N LEU A 488 1.64 -0.40 26.29
CA LEU A 488 0.53 0.40 26.78
C LEU A 488 0.08 -0.12 28.14
N GLN A 489 -0.22 0.79 29.06
CA GLN A 489 -0.92 0.50 30.31
C GLN A 489 -2.05 1.52 30.53
N PHE A 490 -3.15 1.09 31.16
CA PHE A 490 -4.35 1.91 31.32
C PHE A 490 -4.67 2.18 32.80
N GLY A 491 -4.52 3.44 33.24
CA GLY A 491 -4.74 3.84 34.64
C GLY A 491 -3.46 3.94 35.47
N GLU A 492 -3.53 3.54 36.75
CA GLU A 492 -2.39 3.66 37.66
C GLU A 492 -1.19 2.80 37.22
N VAL A 493 0.00 3.35 37.48
CA VAL A 493 1.28 2.69 37.22
C VAL A 493 1.32 1.37 37.97
N MET A 494 1.39 0.26 37.24
CA MET A 494 1.56 -1.07 37.83
C MET A 494 2.76 -1.05 38.79
N THR A 495 2.56 -1.36 40.07
CA THR A 495 3.60 -1.34 41.13
C THR A 495 4.79 -2.27 40.88
N SER A 496 4.76 -3.07 39.80
CA SER A 496 5.85 -3.94 39.31
C SER A 496 6.72 -3.31 38.20
N HIS A 497 6.68 -1.99 37.98
CA HIS A 497 7.43 -1.33 36.89
C HIS A 497 8.92 -1.63 36.88
N ALA A 498 9.58 -1.73 38.05
CA ALA A 498 11.01 -1.99 38.11
C ALA A 498 11.39 -3.33 37.45
N SER A 499 10.68 -4.42 37.76
CA SER A 499 10.98 -5.73 37.20
C SER A 499 10.63 -5.83 35.71
N VAL A 500 9.51 -5.24 35.27
CA VAL A 500 9.14 -5.21 33.85
C VAL A 500 10.15 -4.42 33.02
N VAL A 501 10.58 -3.25 33.50
CA VAL A 501 11.57 -2.41 32.82
C VAL A 501 12.94 -3.09 32.81
N GLU A 502 13.34 -3.76 33.90
CA GLU A 502 14.57 -4.55 33.95
C GLU A 502 14.55 -5.71 32.95
N THR A 503 13.45 -6.46 32.88
CA THR A 503 13.29 -7.56 31.90
C THR A 503 13.33 -7.05 30.46
N ILE A 504 12.67 -5.92 30.17
CA ILE A 504 12.71 -5.29 28.85
C ILE A 504 14.15 -4.86 28.50
N ARG A 505 14.87 -4.23 29.44
CA ARG A 505 16.27 -3.84 29.24
C ARG A 505 17.17 -5.04 29.00
N ALA A 506 16.93 -6.17 29.67
CA ALA A 506 17.70 -7.40 29.49
C ALA A 506 17.57 -7.99 28.07
N ILE A 507 16.41 -7.81 27.42
CA ILE A 507 16.18 -8.27 26.04
C ILE A 507 16.91 -7.37 25.01
N GLY A 508 17.27 -6.14 25.39
CA GLY A 508 18.08 -5.25 24.55
C GLY A 508 17.31 -4.57 23.41
N VAL A 509 15.98 -4.44 23.54
CA VAL A 509 15.13 -3.73 22.56
C VAL A 509 14.55 -2.46 23.14
N ASP A 510 14.35 -1.46 22.28
CA ASP A 510 13.65 -0.24 22.65
C ASP A 510 12.13 -0.51 22.77
N VAL A 511 11.62 -0.41 24.00
CA VAL A 511 10.19 -0.50 24.31
C VAL A 511 9.78 0.77 25.02
N LYS A 512 8.98 1.59 24.35
CA LYS A 512 8.40 2.79 24.96
C LYS A 512 7.21 2.41 25.82
N LEU A 513 7.28 2.76 27.10
CA LEU A 513 6.18 2.60 28.04
C LEU A 513 5.25 3.82 27.98
N VAL A 514 3.97 3.59 27.72
CA VAL A 514 2.96 4.66 27.59
C VAL A 514 1.83 4.39 28.57
N THR A 515 1.60 5.35 29.46
CA THR A 515 0.48 5.33 30.40
C THR A 515 -0.68 6.11 29.80
N LEU A 516 -1.81 5.44 29.63
CA LEU A 516 -3.02 6.01 29.05
C LEU A 516 -4.12 6.13 30.11
N PRO A 517 -5.10 7.03 29.92
CA PRO A 517 -6.26 7.12 30.79
C PRO A 517 -6.99 5.77 30.92
N LYS A 518 -7.49 5.48 32.12
CA LYS A 518 -8.25 4.25 32.40
C LYS A 518 -9.49 4.08 31.51
N SER A 519 -10.06 5.19 31.00
CA SER A 519 -11.19 5.18 30.07
C SER A 519 -10.89 4.47 28.74
N LEU A 520 -9.62 4.35 28.34
CA LEU A 520 -9.22 3.66 27.11
C LEU A 520 -9.02 2.14 27.31
N ARG A 521 -9.13 1.66 28.55
CA ARG A 521 -9.00 0.24 28.88
C ARG A 521 -10.05 -0.61 28.16
N ASP A 522 -11.26 -0.11 27.98
CA ASP A 522 -12.34 -0.85 27.30
C ASP A 522 -12.11 -0.94 25.78
N LEU A 523 -11.48 0.06 25.16
CA LEU A 523 -11.10 0.00 23.74
C LEU A 523 -10.06 -1.10 23.47
N TYR A 524 -9.19 -1.34 24.44
CA TYR A 524 -8.18 -2.40 24.37
C TYR A 524 -8.62 -3.72 25.02
N GLU A 525 -9.71 -3.70 25.78
CA GLU A 525 -10.26 -4.80 26.58
C GLU A 525 -9.21 -5.45 27.52
N ALA A 526 -8.19 -4.69 27.92
CA ALA A 526 -7.04 -5.19 28.67
C ALA A 526 -6.37 -4.07 29.47
N ASP A 527 -5.68 -4.43 30.55
CA ASP A 527 -4.99 -3.46 31.40
C ASP A 527 -3.60 -3.10 30.85
N VAL A 528 -3.03 -4.01 30.04
CA VAL A 528 -1.73 -3.85 29.38
C VAL A 528 -1.78 -4.42 27.96
N ALA A 529 -1.14 -3.75 27.00
CA ALA A 529 -1.02 -4.24 25.61
C ALA A 529 0.39 -3.98 25.03
N LEU A 530 0.95 -4.98 24.35
CA LEU A 530 2.22 -4.87 23.64
C LEU A 530 1.96 -4.63 22.15
N ILE A 531 2.47 -3.51 21.65
CA ILE A 531 2.31 -3.05 20.28
C ILE A 531 3.66 -3.15 19.55
N ARG A 532 3.62 -3.74 18.37
CA ARG A 532 4.76 -3.92 17.47
C ARG A 532 5.19 -2.62 16.78
N PRO A 533 6.40 -2.59 16.19
CA PRO A 533 6.86 -1.48 15.35
C PRO A 533 5.92 -1.12 14.20
N ASP A 534 5.18 -2.10 13.66
CA ASP A 534 4.20 -1.91 12.59
C ASP A 534 2.77 -1.59 13.11
N GLN A 535 2.63 -1.21 14.38
CA GLN A 535 1.36 -0.83 15.05
C GLN A 535 0.32 -1.97 15.14
N ILE A 536 0.79 -3.22 15.15
CA ILE A 536 -0.02 -4.41 15.37
C ILE A 536 0.02 -4.79 16.85
N VAL A 537 -1.11 -5.22 17.41
CA VAL A 537 -1.15 -5.77 18.77
C VAL A 537 -0.49 -7.15 18.77
N ALA A 538 0.69 -7.29 19.37
CA ALA A 538 1.33 -8.59 19.54
C ALA A 538 0.67 -9.41 20.66
N TRP A 539 0.23 -8.72 21.71
CA TRP A 539 -0.35 -9.31 22.91
C TRP A 539 -1.13 -8.27 23.72
N ARG A 540 -2.09 -8.72 24.52
CA ARG A 540 -2.72 -7.93 25.58
C ARG A 540 -3.06 -8.82 26.78
N GLY A 541 -3.21 -8.24 27.96
CA GLY A 541 -3.57 -8.98 29.16
C GLY A 541 -3.95 -8.12 30.36
N SER A 542 -4.31 -8.80 31.44
CA SER A 542 -4.62 -8.16 32.72
C SER A 542 -3.36 -7.68 33.45
N ALA A 543 -3.56 -6.80 34.43
CA ALA A 543 -2.54 -6.35 35.37
C ALA A 543 -1.75 -7.52 35.99
N SER A 544 -2.43 -8.61 36.36
CA SER A 544 -1.79 -9.80 36.96
C SER A 544 -0.84 -10.53 36.01
N GLN A 545 -0.98 -10.34 34.69
CA GLN A 545 -0.16 -10.96 33.66
C GLN A 545 1.03 -10.07 33.25
N ALA A 546 1.20 -8.88 33.84
CA ALA A 546 2.32 -7.98 33.51
C ALA A 546 3.69 -8.65 33.69
N GLY A 547 3.84 -9.56 34.67
CA GLY A 547 5.07 -10.32 34.90
C GLY A 547 5.45 -11.29 33.77
N THR A 548 4.55 -11.57 32.81
CA THR A 548 4.86 -12.43 31.65
C THR A 548 5.43 -11.68 30.46
N ILE A 549 5.54 -10.35 30.54
CA ILE A 549 5.86 -9.49 29.39
C ILE A 549 7.21 -9.81 28.74
N GLY A 550 8.22 -10.21 29.53
CA GLY A 550 9.51 -10.64 29.00
C GLY A 550 9.38 -11.84 28.06
N ARG A 551 8.63 -12.87 28.47
CA ARG A 551 8.39 -14.06 27.64
C ARG A 551 7.54 -13.74 26.42
N VAL A 552 6.54 -12.88 26.57
CA VAL A 552 5.70 -12.40 25.45
C VAL A 552 6.55 -11.66 24.43
N LEU A 553 7.39 -10.73 24.87
CA LEU A 553 8.28 -9.94 24.02
C LEU A 553 9.32 -10.83 23.33
N ALA A 554 9.94 -11.76 24.05
CA ALA A 554 10.88 -12.72 23.46
C ALA A 554 10.22 -13.53 22.33
N ARG A 555 9.00 -14.05 22.56
CA ARG A 555 8.23 -14.73 21.51
C ARG A 555 7.87 -13.81 20.35
N ALA A 556 7.46 -12.58 20.62
CA ALA A 556 7.12 -11.60 19.60
C ALA A 556 8.34 -11.18 18.74
N LEU A 557 9.55 -11.36 19.29
CA LEU A 557 10.84 -11.20 18.62
C LEU A 557 11.33 -12.48 17.92
N GLY A 558 10.56 -13.57 17.94
CA GLY A 558 10.89 -14.83 17.28
C GLY A 558 11.75 -15.80 18.10
N HIS A 559 12.03 -15.51 19.38
CA HIS A 559 12.79 -16.42 20.24
C HIS A 559 11.95 -17.64 20.66
N ASN A 560 12.59 -18.81 20.68
CA ASN A 560 11.95 -20.05 21.15
C ASN A 560 11.68 -20.01 22.66
N ALA A 561 10.75 -20.85 23.14
CA ALA A 561 10.34 -20.86 24.54
C ALA A 561 11.49 -21.10 25.55
N SER A 562 12.51 -21.86 25.16
CA SER A 562 13.73 -22.09 25.96
C SER A 562 14.63 -20.87 26.07
N ASP A 563 14.77 -20.10 24.98
CA ASP A 563 15.62 -18.90 24.92
C ASP A 563 14.90 -17.71 25.57
N GLY A 564 13.59 -17.60 25.34
CA GLY A 564 12.73 -16.61 25.99
C GLY A 564 12.67 -16.78 27.51
N ALA A 565 12.83 -17.99 28.05
CA ALA A 565 12.92 -18.20 29.48
C ALA A 565 14.24 -17.69 30.08
N ARG A 566 15.35 -17.76 29.33
CA ARG A 566 16.65 -17.20 29.74
C ARG A 566 16.70 -15.68 29.59
N LEU A 567 16.07 -15.13 28.56
CA LEU A 567 16.01 -13.68 28.33
C LEU A 567 15.02 -12.98 29.27
N ALA A 568 14.02 -13.72 29.78
CA ALA A 568 13.02 -13.20 30.71
C ALA A 568 13.32 -13.44 32.20
N SER A 569 14.33 -14.25 32.51
CA SER A 569 14.86 -14.49 33.87
C SER A 569 16.02 -13.55 34.15
#